data_AF-A0A497Q3U7-F1
#
_entry.id   AF-A0A497Q3U7-F1
#
_cell.length_a   1.000
_cell.length_b   1.000
_cell.length_c   1.000
_cell.angle_alpha   90.00
_cell.angle_beta   90.00
_cell.angle_gamma   90.00
#
_symmetry.space_group_name_H-M   'P 1'
#
loop_
_entity.id
_entity.type
_entity.pdbx_description
1 polymer ?
#
loop_
_entity_poly.entity_id
_entity_poly.type
_entity_poly.pdbx_seq_one_letter_code
_entity_poly.pdbx_strand_id
1 'polypeptide(L)'
;MPVVELVAKRIYSKNRETGLEIVDLIVLLWLYSNPYDSHRRQLSSMRAVLKMCETMQVPGGGLEVTEEELTQIVLGSLQKLKSRGLVYIQSAGIHYVKGTLTEKGIDLIKNSVTTPIIRKVTAEFGNNR
;
A
#
# COMPACT_ATOMS: atom_id res chain seq x y z
N MET A 1 15.29 -5.35 -0.26
CA MET A 1 13.84 -5.31 -0.54
C MET A 1 13.00 -5.47 0.73
N PRO A 2 12.15 -4.49 1.08
CA PRO A 2 11.17 -4.59 2.17
C PRO A 2 10.27 -5.82 2.04
N VAL A 3 9.86 -6.44 3.15
CA VAL A 3 8.96 -7.62 3.12
C VAL A 3 7.63 -7.27 2.49
N VAL A 4 7.11 -6.05 2.71
CA VAL A 4 5.87 -5.59 2.06
C VAL A 4 5.97 -5.62 0.53
N GLU A 5 7.09 -5.21 -0.04
CA GLU A 5 7.30 -5.21 -1.49
C GLU A 5 7.40 -6.63 -2.04
N LEU A 6 8.09 -7.52 -1.34
CA LEU A 6 8.16 -8.94 -1.70
C LEU A 6 6.77 -9.57 -1.73
N VAL A 7 5.93 -9.24 -0.74
CA VAL A 7 4.55 -9.74 -0.67
C VAL A 7 3.70 -9.13 -1.78
N ALA A 8 3.82 -7.83 -2.04
CA ALA A 8 3.11 -7.18 -3.15
C ALA A 8 3.48 -7.81 -4.51
N LYS A 9 4.77 -8.03 -4.78
CA LYS A 9 5.24 -8.73 -6.00
C LYS A 9 4.65 -10.15 -6.11
N ARG A 10 4.54 -10.87 -4.98
CA ARG A 10 3.90 -12.20 -4.95
C ARG A 10 2.41 -12.13 -5.25
N ILE A 11 1.68 -11.20 -4.65
CA ILE A 11 0.24 -11.01 -4.93
C ILE A 11 0.05 -10.63 -6.40
N TYR A 12 0.87 -9.72 -6.91
CA TYR A 12 0.86 -9.29 -8.32
C TYR A 12 1.05 -10.47 -9.27
N SER A 13 2.03 -11.34 -8.99
CA SER A 13 2.31 -12.51 -9.84
C SER A 13 1.15 -13.51 -9.91
N LYS A 14 0.33 -13.60 -8.86
CA LYS A 14 -0.82 -14.51 -8.77
C LYS A 14 -2.13 -13.92 -9.27
N ASN A 15 -2.23 -12.59 -9.40
CA ASN A 15 -3.47 -11.87 -9.67
C ASN A 15 -3.29 -10.83 -10.80
N ARG A 16 -2.61 -11.21 -11.89
CA ARG A 16 -2.23 -10.28 -12.99
C ARG A 16 -3.45 -9.65 -13.67
N GLU A 17 -4.56 -10.35 -13.66
CA GLU A 17 -5.85 -9.97 -14.24
C GLU A 17 -6.59 -8.88 -13.44
N THR A 18 -6.17 -8.58 -12.20
CA THR A 18 -6.82 -7.54 -11.38
C THR A 18 -6.56 -6.12 -11.88
N GLY A 19 -5.55 -5.93 -12.73
CA GLY A 19 -5.11 -4.62 -13.21
C GLY A 19 -4.50 -3.74 -12.11
N LEU A 20 -4.14 -4.33 -10.97
CA LEU A 20 -3.44 -3.67 -9.87
C LEU A 20 -1.93 -3.73 -10.10
N GLU A 21 -1.24 -2.66 -9.76
CA GLU A 21 0.21 -2.57 -9.79
C GLU A 21 0.81 -2.89 -8.42
N ILE A 22 2.14 -3.06 -8.37
CA ILE A 22 2.85 -3.35 -7.12
C ILE A 22 2.56 -2.26 -6.06
N VAL A 23 2.55 -0.99 -6.48
CA VAL A 23 2.22 0.15 -5.61
C VAL A 23 0.81 0.02 -5.03
N ASP A 24 -0.18 -0.36 -5.86
CA ASP A 24 -1.56 -0.57 -5.41
C ASP A 24 -1.65 -1.64 -4.32
N LEU A 25 -0.89 -2.72 -4.49
CA LEU A 25 -0.84 -3.83 -3.56
C LEU A 25 -0.12 -3.44 -2.26
N ILE A 26 0.92 -2.60 -2.33
CA ILE A 26 1.59 -2.05 -1.15
C ILE A 26 0.62 -1.18 -0.34
N VAL A 27 -0.12 -0.27 -1.00
CA VAL A 27 -1.12 0.58 -0.34
C VAL A 27 -2.23 -0.26 0.29
N LEU A 28 -2.71 -1.30 -0.41
CA LEU A 28 -3.73 -2.21 0.09
C LEU A 28 -3.25 -3.01 1.31
N LEU A 29 -2.01 -3.54 1.27
CA LEU A 29 -1.39 -4.25 2.40
C LEU A 29 -1.17 -3.34 3.61
N TRP A 30 -0.85 -2.07 3.38
CA TRP A 30 -0.71 -1.07 4.44
C TRP A 30 -2.04 -0.86 5.17
N LEU A 31 -3.14 -0.67 4.42
CA LEU A 31 -4.49 -0.51 4.98
C LEU A 31 -4.94 -1.76 5.76
N TYR A 32 -4.57 -2.94 5.27
CA TYR A 32 -4.85 -4.21 5.95
C TYR A 32 -4.16 -4.32 7.30
N SER A 33 -2.91 -3.86 7.37
CA SER A 33 -2.09 -3.99 8.57
C SER A 33 -2.34 -2.89 9.59
N ASN A 34 -2.89 -1.76 9.18
CA ASN A 34 -3.15 -0.60 10.03
C ASN A 34 -4.63 -0.15 9.94
N PRO A 35 -5.60 -1.03 10.24
CA PRO A 35 -7.03 -0.75 10.02
C PRO A 35 -7.60 0.38 10.90
N TYR A 36 -6.88 0.79 11.94
CA TYR A 36 -7.32 1.78 12.92
C TYR A 36 -6.40 3.00 13.04
N ASP A 37 -5.36 3.15 12.21
CA ASP A 37 -4.53 4.36 12.25
C ASP A 37 -5.31 5.52 11.64
N SER A 38 -6.09 6.19 12.49
CA SER A 38 -7.00 7.26 12.13
C SER A 38 -6.25 8.59 12.21
N HIS A 39 -6.18 9.30 11.07
CA HIS A 39 -5.72 10.69 10.85
C HIS A 39 -4.33 10.79 10.16
N ARG A 40 -3.82 12.03 9.95
CA ARG A 40 -2.70 12.49 9.08
C ARG A 40 -1.49 11.55 8.88
N ARG A 41 -1.30 10.53 9.71
CA ARG A 41 -0.27 9.50 9.59
C ARG A 41 -0.51 8.49 8.46
N GLN A 42 -1.74 8.25 7.99
CA GLN A 42 -1.96 7.28 6.90
C GLN A 42 -1.13 7.62 5.66
N LEU A 43 -1.27 8.86 5.16
CA LEU A 43 -0.56 9.32 3.98
C LEU A 43 0.97 9.34 4.21
N SER A 44 1.43 9.88 5.33
CA SER A 44 2.87 9.93 5.64
C SER A 44 3.50 8.55 5.79
N SER A 45 2.79 7.60 6.43
CA SER A 45 3.27 6.22 6.61
C SER A 45 3.29 5.45 5.28
N MET A 46 2.26 5.60 4.45
CA MET A 46 2.26 5.04 3.09
C MET A 46 3.44 5.59 2.27
N ARG A 47 3.70 6.91 2.33
CA ARG A 47 4.85 7.52 1.65
C ARG A 47 6.18 6.98 2.16
N ALA A 48 6.34 6.87 3.48
CA ALA A 48 7.57 6.33 4.08
C ALA A 48 7.85 4.89 3.61
N VAL A 49 6.81 4.04 3.57
CA VAL A 49 6.92 2.68 3.04
C VAL A 49 7.35 2.68 1.58
N LEU A 50 6.71 3.49 0.74
CA LEU A 50 7.04 3.56 -0.69
C LEU A 50 8.48 4.01 -0.93
N LYS A 51 9.01 4.93 -0.11
CA LYS A 51 10.43 5.35 -0.20
C LYS A 51 11.41 4.21 0.07
N MET A 52 11.02 3.22 0.86
CA MET A 52 11.86 2.07 1.19
C MET A 52 11.81 0.97 0.10
N CYS A 53 10.82 1.02 -0.79
CA CYS A 53 10.62 0.02 -1.84
C CYS A 53 11.54 0.27 -3.04
N GLU A 54 12.20 -0.79 -3.51
CA GLU A 54 13.06 -0.78 -4.70
C GLU A 54 12.27 -0.46 -5.97
N THR A 55 10.98 -0.80 -6.01
CA THR A 55 10.06 -0.44 -7.11
C THR A 55 9.99 1.08 -7.36
N MET A 56 10.29 1.90 -6.34
CA MET A 56 10.32 3.36 -6.45
C MET A 56 11.72 3.91 -6.74
N GLN A 57 12.75 3.06 -6.73
CA GLN A 57 14.14 3.47 -6.91
C GLN A 57 14.53 3.47 -8.39
N VAL A 58 15.34 4.45 -8.78
CA VAL A 58 15.98 4.49 -10.10
C VAL A 58 17.14 3.49 -10.16
N PRO A 59 17.52 3.01 -11.36
CA PRO A 59 18.74 2.22 -11.55
C PRO A 59 19.95 2.96 -10.94
N GLY A 60 20.58 2.36 -9.92
CA GLY A 60 21.65 2.99 -9.13
C GLY A 60 21.30 3.26 -7.66
N GLY A 61 20.07 2.98 -7.22
CA GLY A 61 19.71 2.95 -5.79
C GLY A 61 19.25 4.29 -5.19
N GLY A 62 18.91 5.27 -6.03
CA GLY A 62 18.36 6.56 -5.63
C GLY A 62 16.83 6.62 -5.75
N LEU A 63 16.19 7.58 -5.09
CA LEU A 63 14.77 7.90 -5.24
C LEU A 63 14.65 9.27 -5.94
N GLU A 64 14.26 9.29 -7.22
CA GLU A 64 13.95 10.53 -7.96
C GLU A 64 12.46 10.86 -7.88
N VAL A 65 11.88 10.78 -6.68
CA VAL A 65 10.45 11.08 -6.49
C VAL A 65 10.30 12.05 -5.34
N THR A 66 9.75 13.23 -5.62
CA THR A 66 9.46 14.25 -4.62
C THR A 66 8.36 13.79 -3.66
N GLU A 67 8.25 14.46 -2.51
CA GLU A 67 7.15 14.23 -1.55
C GLU A 67 5.78 14.43 -2.18
N GLU A 68 5.66 15.37 -3.12
CA GLU A 68 4.42 15.72 -3.83
C GLU A 68 4.06 14.65 -4.85
N GLU A 69 5.03 14.17 -5.65
CA GLU A 69 4.82 13.05 -6.57
C GLU A 69 4.45 11.76 -5.82
N LEU A 70 5.13 11.46 -4.70
CA LEU A 70 4.76 10.33 -3.83
C LEU A 70 3.33 10.47 -3.30
N THR A 71 2.91 11.70 -2.98
CA THR A 71 1.53 11.97 -2.56
C THR A 71 0.56 11.67 -3.70
N GLN A 72 0.84 12.13 -4.92
CA GLN A 72 0.00 11.86 -6.09
C GLN A 72 -0.06 10.36 -6.43
N ILE A 73 1.05 9.64 -6.29
CA ILE A 73 1.10 8.19 -6.50
C ILE A 73 0.19 7.47 -5.50
N VAL A 74 0.27 7.82 -4.20
CA VAL A 74 -0.61 7.24 -3.18
C VAL A 74 -2.07 7.57 -3.46
N LEU A 75 -2.39 8.83 -3.79
CA LEU A 75 -3.77 9.26 -4.09
C LEU A 75 -4.33 8.57 -5.34
N GLY A 76 -3.54 8.47 -6.41
CA GLY A 76 -3.91 7.77 -7.64
C GLY A 76 -4.18 6.28 -7.38
N SER A 77 -3.31 5.64 -6.60
CA SER A 77 -3.47 4.26 -6.19
C SER A 77 -4.74 4.04 -5.37
N LEU A 78 -5.00 4.87 -4.37
CA LEU A 78 -6.22 4.82 -3.57
C LEU A 78 -7.48 4.99 -4.43
N GLN A 79 -7.46 5.94 -5.36
CA GLN A 79 -8.58 6.16 -6.29
C GLN A 79 -8.82 4.94 -7.18
N LYS A 80 -7.76 4.28 -7.65
CA LYS A 80 -7.84 3.03 -8.41
C LYS A 80 -8.36 1.86 -7.57
N LEU A 81 -7.90 1.71 -6.33
CA LEU A 81 -8.41 0.70 -5.40
C LEU A 81 -9.90 0.93 -5.10
N LYS A 82 -10.33 2.20 -4.98
CA LYS A 82 -11.73 2.58 -4.78
C LYS A 82 -12.57 2.21 -5.99
N SER A 83 -12.13 2.53 -7.21
CA SER A 83 -12.88 2.18 -8.43
C SER A 83 -13.02 0.67 -8.64
N ARG A 84 -12.11 -0.12 -8.06
CA ARG A 84 -12.18 -1.60 -8.03
C ARG A 84 -13.01 -2.18 -6.88
N GLY A 85 -13.51 -1.32 -5.99
CA GLY A 85 -14.31 -1.70 -4.82
C GLY A 85 -13.51 -2.38 -3.71
N LEU A 86 -12.19 -2.14 -3.63
CA LEU A 86 -11.29 -2.78 -2.65
C LEU A 86 -11.11 -1.93 -1.39
N VAL A 87 -11.38 -0.62 -1.47
CA VAL A 87 -11.30 0.32 -0.35
C VAL A 87 -12.50 1.26 -0.33
N TYR A 88 -12.88 1.68 0.87
CA TYR A 88 -13.70 2.87 1.11
C TYR A 88 -12.79 4.05 1.39
N ILE A 89 -12.99 5.17 0.69
CA ILE A 89 -12.29 6.44 0.97
C ILE A 89 -13.32 7.40 1.54
N GLN A 90 -13.16 7.75 2.81
CA GLN A 90 -14.01 8.73 3.50
C GLN A 90 -13.56 10.15 3.20
N SER A 91 -12.24 10.38 3.12
CA SER A 91 -11.66 11.65 2.69
C SER A 91 -10.26 11.46 2.12
N ALA A 92 -9.89 12.28 1.14
CA ALA A 92 -8.57 12.29 0.53
C ALA A 92 -8.19 13.70 0.07
N GLY A 93 -6.98 14.12 0.39
CA GLY A 93 -6.37 15.36 -0.05
C GLY A 93 -4.85 15.31 0.11
N ILE A 94 -4.17 16.35 -0.39
CA ILE A 94 -2.70 16.40 -0.42
C ILE A 94 -2.02 16.34 0.96
N HIS A 95 -2.75 16.65 2.04
CA HIS A 95 -2.23 16.64 3.41
C HIS A 95 -2.75 15.49 4.26
N TYR A 96 -3.84 14.84 3.85
CA TYR A 96 -4.45 13.79 4.66
C TYR A 96 -5.31 12.84 3.82
N VAL A 97 -5.32 11.58 4.24
CA VAL A 97 -6.17 10.52 3.69
C VAL A 97 -6.83 9.80 4.84
N LYS A 98 -8.09 9.39 4.63
CA LYS A 98 -8.83 8.48 5.49
C LYS A 98 -9.51 7.42 4.63
N GLY A 99 -8.90 6.25 4.57
CA GLY A 99 -9.44 5.08 3.88
C GLY A 99 -9.46 3.83 4.76
N THR A 100 -10.34 2.89 4.42
CA THR A 100 -10.44 1.56 5.03
C THR A 100 -10.68 0.51 3.95
N LEU A 101 -10.36 -0.77 4.23
CA LEU A 101 -10.66 -1.86 3.31
C LEU A 101 -12.16 -2.15 3.23
N THR A 102 -12.62 -2.60 2.06
CA THR A 102 -13.88 -3.32 1.94
C THR A 102 -13.69 -4.80 2.27
N GLU A 103 -14.78 -5.56 2.44
CA GLU A 103 -14.72 -7.02 2.56
C GLU A 103 -13.98 -7.65 1.36
N LYS A 104 -14.28 -7.20 0.15
CA LYS A 104 -13.58 -7.63 -1.07
C LYS A 104 -12.07 -7.36 -1.02
N GLY A 105 -11.65 -6.23 -0.47
CA GLY A 105 -10.23 -5.90 -0.27
C GLY A 105 -9.55 -6.82 0.74
N ILE A 106 -10.25 -7.13 1.84
CA ILE A 106 -9.78 -8.08 2.86
C ILE A 106 -9.62 -9.48 2.26
N ASP A 107 -10.62 -9.93 1.50
CA ASP A 107 -10.63 -11.27 0.89
C ASP A 107 -9.53 -11.42 -0.16
N LEU A 108 -9.28 -10.40 -0.97
CA LEU A 108 -8.16 -10.40 -1.91
C LEU A 108 -6.83 -10.70 -1.20
N ILE A 109 -6.57 -10.05 -0.07
CA ILE A 109 -5.33 -10.24 0.69
C ILE A 109 -5.29 -11.62 1.32
N LYS A 110 -6.36 -12.04 2.00
CA LYS A 110 -6.42 -13.36 2.65
C LYS A 110 -6.26 -14.52 1.67
N ASN A 111 -6.83 -14.40 0.47
CA ASN A 111 -6.73 -15.42 -0.58
C ASN A 111 -5.36 -15.42 -1.27
N SER A 112 -4.64 -14.30 -1.23
CA SER A 112 -3.35 -14.17 -1.90
C SER A 112 -2.16 -14.55 -1.02
N VAL A 113 -2.27 -14.42 0.31
CA VAL A 113 -1.14 -14.60 1.24
C VAL A 113 -1.53 -15.33 2.52
N THR A 114 -0.68 -16.26 2.96
CA THR A 114 -0.87 -16.99 4.22
C THR A 114 -0.69 -16.09 5.45
N THR A 115 -1.42 -16.37 6.53
CA THR A 115 -1.38 -15.62 7.80
C THR A 115 0.04 -15.34 8.37
N PRO A 116 1.02 -16.27 8.34
CA PRO A 116 2.36 -16.00 8.86
C PRO A 116 3.10 -14.88 8.09
N ILE A 117 2.86 -14.78 6.78
CA ILE A 117 3.48 -13.75 5.93
C ILE A 117 2.86 -12.38 6.23
N ILE A 118 1.54 -12.35 6.40
CA ILE A 118 0.81 -11.13 6.80
C ILE A 118 1.34 -10.60 8.14
N ARG A 119 1.59 -11.47 9.13
CA ARG A 119 2.18 -11.06 10.43
C ARG A 119 3.55 -10.38 10.28
N LYS A 120 4.39 -10.84 9.35
CA LYS A 120 5.70 -10.20 9.07
C LYS A 120 5.52 -8.83 8.44
N VAL A 121 4.57 -8.68 7.51
CA VAL A 121 4.23 -7.38 6.90
C VAL A 121 3.71 -6.40 7.95
N THR A 122 2.83 -6.84 8.84
CA THR A 122 2.32 -6.01 9.93
C THR A 122 3.43 -5.56 10.89
N ALA A 123 4.38 -6.45 11.22
CA ALA A 123 5.53 -6.09 12.06
C ALA A 123 6.45 -5.04 11.41
N GLU A 124 6.66 -5.13 10.10
CA GLU A 124 7.45 -4.15 9.34
C GLU A 124 6.81 -2.76 9.37
N PHE A 125 5.48 -2.69 9.20
CA PHE A 125 4.78 -1.41 9.33
C PHE A 125 4.78 -0.84 10.76
N GLY A 126 4.76 -1.70 11.78
CA GLY A 126 4.81 -1.30 13.19
C GLY A 126 6.17 -0.73 13.61
N ASN A 127 7.26 -1.11 12.94
CA ASN A 127 8.61 -0.63 13.20
C ASN A 127 8.96 0.68 12.48
N ASN A 128 8.08 1.22 11.63
CA ASN A 128 8.27 2.50 10.94
C ASN A 128 7.93 3.72 11.83
N ARG A 129 8.21 3.65 13.15
CA ARG A 129 7.95 4.72 14.13
C ARG A 129 9.19 5.54 14.44
#